data_AF-A0A917KRA0-F1
#
_entry.id   AF-A0A917KRA0-F1
#
_cell.length_a   1.000
_cell.length_b   1.000
_cell.length_c   1.000
_cell.angle_alpha   90.00
_cell.angle_beta   90.00
_cell.angle_gamma   90.00
#
_symmetry.space_group_name_H-M   'P 1'
#
loop_
_entity.id
_entity.type
_entity.pdbx_description
1 polymer ?
#
loop_
_entity_poly.entity_id
_entity_poly.type
_entity_poly.pdbx_seq_one_letter_code
_entity_poly.pdbx_strand_id
1 'polypeptide(L)'
;MLRLTWVQPEDLVSHELRQARQDGREPSAIEARWRAAGGPEAPARAGASPTRASPYLRLLAEDLLDELADLPSGLRDDEPTELTRIRALCPSWPPSPPAPTRSPAPTPRALEAAWLGRAVGCLLGKPVEKLPLHGIRQLARSAGNWPLHTYFTAKGVPEELLTAHPWNRRSATTSLAENIDGMPEDDDLNYPLLNLLLMQRHGRTFTTTDVAKLWLDELPAGRTFTAERIAYRNLLSGVEPPYAARHRNPFREWIGALIRADVHGWTNPGDPATAAEQAHRDATLTHTANGVYAAMFTAAVIATAATGTHDIHTCIQYGRTVIPPRSRLAEAIDHALQLAHIHEDFDDVVDELHATHSSTYHWVHAIPNTALIAAALTHANGDFTGSICRAVSGGLDTDSNGATAGGIAGLLAGTPAALPDRWTAPLKNRLATSVADFNGTGFDSLAHLTHLEATRP
;
A
#
# COMPACT_ATOMS: atom_id res chain seq x y z
N MET A 1 -22.47 16.54 -13.24
CA MET A 1 -22.17 15.21 -13.83
C MET A 1 -21.15 14.53 -12.94
N LEU A 2 -21.41 13.29 -12.50
CA LEU A 2 -20.44 12.52 -11.71
C LEU A 2 -19.34 11.97 -12.65
N ARG A 3 -18.08 12.40 -12.45
CA ARG A 3 -16.91 11.80 -13.13
C ARG A 3 -16.15 10.97 -12.11
N LEU A 4 -16.22 9.65 -12.24
CA LEU A 4 -15.46 8.73 -11.39
C LEU A 4 -13.97 8.86 -11.71
N THR A 5 -13.14 8.98 -10.67
CA THR A 5 -11.69 9.15 -10.82
C THR A 5 -11.01 7.85 -11.25
N TRP A 6 -9.88 7.97 -11.93
CA TRP A 6 -8.97 6.90 -12.32
C TRP A 6 -9.52 5.90 -13.35
N VAL A 7 -10.61 6.20 -14.06
CA VAL A 7 -11.23 5.22 -14.99
C VAL A 7 -11.49 5.71 -16.40
N GLN A 8 -11.33 7.02 -16.66
CA GLN A 8 -11.65 7.61 -17.97
C GLN A 8 -10.55 7.24 -18.97
N PRO A 9 -10.84 6.59 -20.12
CA PRO A 9 -9.83 6.18 -21.08
C PRO A 9 -8.89 7.32 -21.48
N GLU A 10 -9.42 8.53 -21.70
CA GLU A 10 -8.62 9.70 -22.04
C GLU A 10 -7.60 10.10 -20.96
N ASP A 11 -7.92 9.86 -19.69
CA ASP A 11 -7.03 10.16 -18.57
C ASP A 11 -5.98 9.05 -18.39
N LEU A 12 -6.32 7.80 -18.77
CA LEU A 12 -5.44 6.64 -18.62
C LEU A 12 -4.26 6.63 -19.57
N VAL A 13 -4.39 7.15 -20.81
CA VAL A 13 -3.31 7.12 -21.82
C VAL A 13 -2.04 7.75 -21.26
N SER A 14 -2.13 8.96 -20.70
CA SER A 14 -0.96 9.67 -20.15
C SER A 14 -0.39 9.01 -18.89
N HIS A 15 -1.17 8.20 -18.16
CA HIS A 15 -0.64 7.34 -17.12
C HIS A 15 0.08 6.12 -17.71
N GLU A 16 -0.49 5.45 -18.70
CA GLU A 16 0.12 4.29 -19.36
C GLU A 16 1.40 4.66 -20.12
N LEU A 17 1.47 5.85 -20.73
CA LEU A 17 2.70 6.37 -21.33
C LEU A 17 3.84 6.53 -20.31
N ARG A 18 3.53 6.89 -19.06
CA ARG A 18 4.52 6.98 -17.98
C ARG A 18 4.91 5.58 -17.50
N GLN A 19 3.92 4.72 -17.24
CA GLN A 19 4.15 3.33 -16.88
C GLN A 19 4.97 2.60 -17.95
N ALA A 20 4.75 2.88 -19.24
CA ALA A 20 5.52 2.30 -20.34
C ALA A 20 7.01 2.64 -20.27
N ARG A 21 7.35 3.90 -20.03
CA ARG A 21 8.75 4.29 -19.84
C ARG A 21 9.36 3.64 -18.59
N GLN A 22 8.60 3.57 -17.50
CA GLN A 22 9.02 2.91 -16.26
C GLN A 22 9.29 1.41 -16.50
N ASP A 23 8.48 0.73 -17.31
CA ASP A 23 8.65 -0.67 -17.69
C ASP A 23 9.79 -0.88 -18.72
N GLY A 24 10.53 0.16 -19.12
CA GLY A 24 11.54 0.09 -20.18
C GLY A 24 10.95 -0.21 -21.56
N ARG A 25 9.72 0.25 -21.83
CA ARG A 25 9.07 0.22 -23.16
C ARG A 25 9.31 1.56 -23.88
N GLU A 26 9.16 1.57 -25.21
CA GLU A 26 9.35 2.75 -26.07
C GLU A 26 8.01 3.30 -26.61
N PRO A 27 7.31 4.20 -25.87
CA PRO A 27 5.97 4.64 -26.23
C PRO A 27 5.93 5.90 -27.12
N SER A 28 7.07 6.42 -27.59
CA SER A 28 7.18 7.75 -28.22
C SER A 28 6.29 7.93 -29.45
N ALA A 29 6.15 6.91 -30.29
CA ALA A 29 5.26 6.96 -31.46
C ALA A 29 3.77 7.04 -31.09
N ILE A 30 3.36 6.31 -30.05
CA ILE A 30 1.98 6.32 -29.54
C ILE A 30 1.69 7.66 -28.86
N GLU A 31 2.64 8.18 -28.08
CA GLU A 31 2.53 9.51 -27.48
C GLU A 31 2.36 10.60 -28.55
N ALA A 32 3.17 10.59 -29.62
CA ALA A 32 3.06 11.56 -30.69
C ALA A 32 1.66 11.56 -31.33
N ARG A 33 1.07 10.37 -31.54
CA ARG A 33 -0.32 10.23 -32.03
C ARG A 33 -1.34 10.78 -31.03
N TRP A 34 -1.18 10.48 -29.74
CA TRP A 34 -2.06 11.01 -28.70
C TRP A 34 -2.03 12.55 -28.66
N ARG A 35 -0.83 13.14 -28.69
CA ARG A 35 -0.66 14.60 -28.68
C ARG A 35 -1.19 15.25 -29.95
N ALA A 36 -0.92 14.67 -31.12
CA ALA A 36 -1.41 15.19 -32.40
C ALA A 36 -2.95 15.22 -32.48
N ALA A 37 -3.64 14.28 -31.80
CA ALA A 37 -5.09 14.27 -31.71
C ALA A 37 -5.69 15.28 -30.71
N GLY A 38 -4.85 16.02 -29.98
CA GLY A 38 -5.28 16.94 -28.91
C GLY A 38 -5.48 16.25 -27.55
N GLY A 39 -4.82 15.11 -27.34
CA GLY A 39 -4.88 14.35 -26.09
C GLY A 39 -4.27 15.08 -24.89
N PRO A 40 -5.01 15.22 -23.76
CA PRO A 40 -4.51 15.91 -22.58
C PRO A 40 -3.43 15.15 -21.82
N GLU A 41 -2.75 15.86 -20.92
CA GLU A 41 -1.95 15.23 -19.87
C GLU A 41 -2.84 14.56 -18.82
N ALA A 42 -2.26 13.60 -18.10
CA ALA A 42 -2.95 12.93 -17.01
C ALA A 42 -3.21 13.91 -15.85
N PRO A 43 -4.42 13.92 -15.25
CA PRO A 43 -4.68 14.63 -14.01
C PRO A 43 -3.78 14.12 -12.88
N ALA A 44 -2.80 14.93 -12.45
CA ALA A 44 -1.77 14.47 -11.51
C ALA A 44 -2.28 14.06 -10.11
N ARG A 45 -3.40 14.63 -9.63
CA ARG A 45 -3.94 14.36 -8.28
C ARG A 45 -5.44 14.12 -8.24
N ALA A 46 -6.22 14.77 -9.12
CA ALA A 46 -7.67 14.66 -9.12
C ALA A 46 -8.17 13.30 -9.61
N GLY A 47 -7.35 12.57 -10.37
CA GLY A 47 -7.69 11.29 -10.98
C GLY A 47 -8.76 11.35 -12.07
N ALA A 48 -9.43 12.47 -12.30
CA ALA A 48 -10.30 12.68 -13.46
C ALA A 48 -10.11 14.09 -14.02
N SER A 49 -10.12 14.21 -15.35
CA SER A 49 -10.22 15.50 -16.04
C SER A 49 -11.55 16.20 -15.67
N PRO A 50 -11.59 17.55 -15.66
CA PRO A 50 -12.78 18.30 -15.26
C PRO A 50 -13.92 18.18 -16.26
N THR A 51 -13.60 17.98 -17.53
CA THR A 51 -14.55 17.89 -18.65
C THR A 51 -14.36 16.58 -19.39
N ARG A 52 -15.43 16.09 -20.03
CA ARG A 52 -15.39 14.87 -20.83
C ARG A 52 -14.69 15.16 -22.17
N ALA A 53 -13.78 14.28 -22.57
CA ALA A 53 -13.19 14.33 -23.91
C ALA A 53 -14.23 14.01 -25.01
N SER A 54 -13.93 14.38 -26.26
CA SER A 54 -14.79 14.07 -27.40
C SER A 54 -14.93 12.55 -27.60
N PRO A 55 -16.04 12.07 -28.20
CA PRO A 55 -16.20 10.64 -28.51
C PRO A 55 -15.03 10.07 -29.33
N TYR A 56 -14.53 10.84 -30.30
CA TYR A 56 -13.36 10.49 -31.09
C TYR A 56 -12.10 10.26 -30.23
N LEU A 57 -11.78 11.21 -29.34
CA LEU A 57 -10.60 11.08 -28.48
C LEU A 57 -10.70 9.90 -27.53
N ARG A 58 -11.90 9.56 -27.08
CA ARG A 58 -12.12 8.41 -26.19
C ARG A 58 -11.89 7.07 -26.90
N LEU A 59 -12.39 6.93 -28.13
CA LEU A 59 -12.13 5.74 -28.94
C LEU A 59 -10.63 5.60 -29.24
N LEU A 60 -9.99 6.70 -29.66
CA LEU A 60 -8.54 6.69 -29.88
C LEU A 60 -7.78 6.33 -28.61
N ALA A 61 -8.18 6.85 -27.44
CA ALA A 61 -7.52 6.52 -26.18
C ALA A 61 -7.58 5.03 -25.86
N GLU A 62 -8.72 4.39 -26.12
CA GLU A 62 -8.90 2.95 -25.94
C GLU A 62 -7.99 2.14 -26.88
N ASP A 63 -7.93 2.50 -28.16
CA ASP A 63 -7.04 1.85 -29.14
C ASP A 63 -5.56 2.01 -28.73
N LEU A 64 -5.15 3.21 -28.35
CA LEU A 64 -3.76 3.50 -27.96
C LEU A 64 -3.36 2.77 -26.66
N LEU A 65 -4.28 2.57 -25.72
CA LEU A 65 -4.01 1.79 -24.51
C LEU A 65 -3.73 0.32 -24.82
N ASP A 66 -4.44 -0.25 -25.79
CA ASP A 66 -4.22 -1.63 -26.22
C ASP A 66 -2.89 -1.74 -26.97
N GLU A 67 -2.58 -0.79 -27.87
CA GLU A 67 -1.27 -0.73 -28.54
C GLU A 67 -0.10 -0.57 -27.55
N LEU A 68 -0.28 0.23 -26.49
CA LEU A 68 0.75 0.41 -25.45
C LEU A 68 1.01 -0.90 -24.70
N ALA A 69 -0.03 -1.68 -24.41
CA ALA A 69 0.08 -2.95 -23.71
C ALA A 69 0.92 -3.99 -24.47
N ASP A 70 0.94 -3.91 -25.81
CA ASP A 70 1.68 -4.83 -26.68
C ASP A 70 3.16 -4.46 -26.85
N LEU A 71 3.58 -3.26 -26.42
CA LEU A 71 4.98 -2.86 -26.51
C LEU A 71 5.90 -3.79 -25.68
N PRO A 72 7.04 -4.24 -26.25
CA PRO A 72 7.98 -5.09 -25.54
C PRO A 72 8.65 -4.32 -24.40
N SER A 73 8.71 -4.93 -23.21
CA SER A 73 9.38 -4.38 -22.02
C SER A 73 10.79 -4.93 -21.91
N GLY A 74 11.77 -4.04 -21.76
CA GLY A 74 13.17 -4.40 -21.47
C GLY A 74 13.39 -4.99 -20.08
N LEU A 75 12.42 -4.89 -19.18
CA LEU A 75 12.52 -5.38 -17.80
C LEU A 75 11.84 -6.74 -17.58
N ARG A 76 11.18 -7.31 -18.60
CA ARG A 76 10.38 -8.54 -18.48
C ARG A 76 11.14 -9.74 -17.90
N ASP A 77 12.45 -9.80 -18.12
CA ASP A 77 13.28 -10.92 -17.63
C ASP A 77 13.83 -10.70 -16.23
N ASP A 78 13.93 -9.45 -15.80
CA ASP A 78 14.43 -9.07 -14.47
C ASP A 78 13.29 -8.85 -13.47
N GLU A 79 12.10 -8.50 -13.99
CA GLU A 79 10.89 -8.21 -13.23
C GLU A 79 9.66 -9.03 -13.71
N PRO A 80 9.72 -10.38 -13.70
CA PRO A 80 8.58 -11.22 -14.08
C PRO A 80 7.45 -11.19 -13.03
N THR A 81 6.20 -11.30 -13.46
CA THR A 81 5.07 -11.40 -12.51
C THR A 81 4.78 -12.84 -12.09
N GLU A 82 5.18 -13.82 -12.90
CA GLU A 82 4.88 -15.22 -12.65
C GLU A 82 5.72 -15.76 -11.48
N LEU A 83 5.06 -16.29 -10.45
CA LEU A 83 5.71 -16.72 -9.20
C LEU A 83 6.87 -17.70 -9.42
N THR A 84 6.73 -18.64 -10.36
CA THR A 84 7.78 -19.60 -10.71
C THR A 84 9.04 -18.91 -11.24
N ARG A 85 8.88 -17.86 -12.06
CA ARG A 85 10.01 -17.05 -12.56
C ARG A 85 10.60 -16.18 -11.46
N ILE A 86 9.76 -15.59 -10.60
CA ILE A 86 10.23 -14.83 -9.43
C ILE A 86 11.12 -15.71 -8.56
N ARG A 87 10.66 -16.89 -8.15
CA ARG A 87 11.45 -17.82 -7.33
C ARG A 87 12.76 -18.22 -8.00
N ALA A 88 12.75 -18.45 -9.31
CA ALA A 88 13.97 -18.79 -10.05
C ALA A 88 15.01 -17.66 -10.04
N LEU A 89 14.58 -16.39 -9.92
CA LEU A 89 15.47 -15.23 -9.78
C LEU A 89 15.91 -14.97 -8.34
N CYS A 90 15.28 -15.60 -7.34
CA CYS A 90 15.57 -15.42 -5.92
C CYS A 90 16.40 -16.59 -5.37
N PRO A 91 17.75 -16.54 -5.40
CA PRO A 91 18.59 -17.66 -4.99
C PRO A 91 18.47 -17.99 -3.49
N SER A 92 18.10 -17.00 -2.68
CA SER A 92 17.92 -17.12 -1.23
C SER A 92 16.47 -17.28 -0.83
N TRP A 93 15.58 -17.71 -1.74
CA TRP A 93 14.17 -17.93 -1.43
C TRP A 93 14.05 -18.86 -0.21
N PRO A 94 13.37 -18.44 0.87
CA PRO A 94 13.37 -19.20 2.11
C PRO A 94 12.64 -20.54 1.92
N PRO A 95 13.14 -21.64 2.49
CA PRO A 95 12.41 -22.90 2.46
C PRO A 95 11.15 -22.78 3.31
N SER A 96 10.04 -23.37 2.85
CA SER A 96 8.86 -23.51 3.72
C SER A 96 9.18 -24.46 4.88
N PRO A 97 8.94 -24.06 6.15
CA PRO A 97 9.18 -24.92 7.29
C PRO A 97 8.26 -26.15 7.25
N PRO A 98 8.77 -27.37 7.52
CA PRO A 98 7.93 -28.55 7.62
C PRO A 98 6.90 -28.41 8.76
N ALA A 99 5.75 -29.06 8.64
CA ALA A 99 4.63 -28.94 9.59
C ALA A 99 4.98 -29.02 11.10
N PRO A 100 5.88 -29.92 11.57
CA PRO A 100 6.26 -29.98 12.99
C PRO A 100 7.19 -28.85 13.47
N THR A 101 7.72 -28.00 12.57
CA THR A 101 8.63 -26.88 12.90
C THR A 101 8.02 -25.51 12.63
N ARG A 102 6.71 -25.42 12.41
CA ARG A 102 6.02 -24.13 12.26
C ARG A 102 6.11 -23.35 13.58
N SER A 103 6.47 -22.07 13.49
CA SER A 103 6.42 -21.17 14.63
C SER A 103 5.00 -21.09 15.18
N PRO A 104 4.84 -20.92 16.51
CA PRO A 104 3.51 -20.75 17.09
C PRO A 104 2.81 -19.53 16.47
N ALA A 105 1.48 -19.63 16.36
CA ALA A 105 0.66 -18.50 15.94
C ALA A 105 0.89 -17.28 16.86
N PRO A 106 0.90 -16.05 16.32
CA PRO A 106 0.92 -14.85 17.15
C PRO A 106 -0.24 -14.89 18.14
N THR A 107 0.02 -14.43 19.37
CA THR A 107 -1.05 -14.37 20.38
C THR A 107 -2.14 -13.39 19.93
N PRO A 108 -3.40 -13.55 20.39
CA PRO A 108 -4.44 -12.56 20.12
C PRO A 108 -4.04 -11.14 20.51
N ARG A 109 -3.26 -10.95 21.58
CA ARG A 109 -2.77 -9.63 21.99
C ARG A 109 -1.75 -9.05 21.02
N ALA A 110 -0.84 -9.87 20.48
CA ALA A 110 0.11 -9.40 19.46
C ALA A 110 -0.63 -8.98 18.17
N LEU A 111 -1.67 -9.73 17.79
CA LEU A 111 -2.51 -9.39 16.65
C LEU A 111 -3.37 -8.14 16.91
N GLU A 112 -3.85 -7.93 18.14
CA GLU A 112 -4.56 -6.71 18.53
C GLU A 112 -3.64 -5.50 18.46
N ALA A 113 -2.38 -5.64 18.90
CA ALA A 113 -1.36 -4.61 18.76
C ALA A 113 -1.07 -4.28 17.29
N ALA A 114 -1.03 -5.30 16.41
CA ALA A 114 -0.85 -5.11 14.97
C ALA A 114 -2.04 -4.37 14.33
N TRP A 115 -3.28 -4.80 14.62
CA TRP A 115 -4.50 -4.14 14.14
C TRP A 115 -4.61 -2.69 14.63
N LEU A 116 -4.35 -2.44 15.92
CA LEU A 116 -4.31 -1.10 16.49
C LEU A 116 -3.21 -0.27 15.84
N GLY A 117 -2.02 -0.83 15.69
CA GLY A 117 -0.90 -0.13 15.08
C GLY A 117 -1.19 0.29 13.65
N ARG A 118 -1.79 -0.60 12.86
CA ARG A 118 -2.26 -0.31 11.50
C ARG A 118 -3.27 0.83 11.49
N ALA A 119 -4.28 0.78 12.37
CA ALA A 119 -5.30 1.81 12.46
C ALA A 119 -4.72 3.17 12.89
N VAL A 120 -3.83 3.20 13.89
CA VAL A 120 -3.13 4.40 14.35
C VAL A 120 -2.34 5.04 13.22
N GLY A 121 -1.52 4.24 12.52
CA GLY A 121 -0.66 4.72 11.45
C GLY A 121 -1.45 5.27 10.27
N CYS A 122 -2.51 4.56 9.86
CA CYS A 122 -3.45 5.03 8.86
C CYS A 122 -4.05 6.38 9.28
N LEU A 123 -4.65 6.43 10.48
CA LEU A 123 -5.32 7.62 11.00
C LEU A 123 -4.39 8.84 11.10
N LEU A 124 -3.13 8.64 11.48
CA LEU A 124 -2.11 9.68 11.53
C LEU A 124 -1.82 10.27 10.15
N GLY A 125 -1.77 9.45 9.10
CA GLY A 125 -1.50 9.88 7.73
C GLY A 125 -2.69 10.53 7.01
N LYS A 126 -3.92 10.12 7.33
CA LYS A 126 -5.14 10.55 6.62
C LYS A 126 -5.30 12.07 6.42
N PRO A 127 -5.01 12.96 7.39
CA PRO A 127 -5.21 14.41 7.21
C PRO A 127 -4.29 15.04 6.17
N VAL A 128 -3.11 14.45 5.97
CA VAL A 128 -2.03 14.99 5.13
C VAL A 128 -1.82 14.22 3.82
N GLU A 129 -2.62 13.18 3.58
CA GLU A 129 -2.67 12.46 2.30
C GLU A 129 -2.86 13.46 1.14
N LYS A 130 -2.07 13.29 0.06
CA LYS A 130 -2.01 14.15 -1.15
C LYS A 130 -1.30 15.51 -0.98
N LEU A 131 -0.84 15.86 0.22
CA LEU A 131 -0.06 17.08 0.41
C LEU A 131 1.40 16.90 -0.05
N PRO A 132 2.05 17.96 -0.57
CA PRO A 132 3.49 17.90 -0.83
C PRO A 132 4.27 17.86 0.49
N LEU A 133 5.46 17.26 0.49
CA LEU A 133 6.32 17.12 1.67
C LEU A 133 6.52 18.43 2.46
N HIS A 134 6.81 19.54 1.77
CA HIS A 134 6.97 20.84 2.43
C HIS A 134 5.69 21.30 3.14
N GLY A 135 4.52 20.98 2.61
CA GLY A 135 3.24 21.33 3.24
C GLY A 135 3.01 20.54 4.52
N ILE A 136 3.36 19.25 4.53
CA ILE A 136 3.34 18.40 5.73
C ILE A 136 4.26 18.99 6.81
N ARG A 137 5.51 19.29 6.45
CA ARG A 137 6.51 19.90 7.35
C ARG A 137 6.02 21.23 7.91
N GLN A 138 5.47 22.12 7.08
CA GLN A 138 4.99 23.42 7.52
C GLN A 138 3.80 23.30 8.47
N LEU A 139 2.80 22.46 8.14
CA LEU A 139 1.63 22.23 9.00
C LEU A 139 2.06 21.68 10.36
N ALA A 140 2.89 20.64 10.38
CA ALA A 140 3.38 20.03 11.61
C ALA A 140 4.22 20.98 12.47
N ARG A 141 5.17 21.73 11.86
CA ARG A 141 6.01 22.72 12.56
C ARG A 141 5.16 23.85 13.15
N SER A 142 4.16 24.34 12.41
CA SER A 142 3.26 25.41 12.89
C SER A 142 2.46 24.99 14.12
N ALA A 143 2.13 23.71 14.24
CA ALA A 143 1.43 23.13 15.39
C ALA A 143 2.39 22.67 16.52
N GLY A 144 3.71 22.89 16.39
CA GLY A 144 4.70 22.39 17.36
C GLY A 144 4.85 20.87 17.38
N ASN A 145 4.42 20.18 16.32
CA ASN A 145 4.42 18.73 16.18
C ASN A 145 5.46 18.26 15.15
N TRP A 146 6.65 18.89 15.08
CA TRP A 146 7.75 18.43 14.24
C TRP A 146 9.04 18.27 15.07
N PRO A 147 9.65 17.08 15.13
CA PRO A 147 9.16 15.80 14.58
C PRO A 147 7.78 15.38 15.12
N LEU A 148 7.05 14.57 14.34
CA LEU A 148 5.73 14.09 14.74
C LEU A 148 5.83 13.27 16.04
N HIS A 149 4.94 13.55 16.99
CA HIS A 149 4.83 12.79 18.25
C HIS A 149 3.39 12.60 18.73
N THR A 150 2.42 13.21 18.03
CA THR A 150 0.97 13.08 18.25
C THR A 150 0.22 13.27 16.91
N TYR A 151 -1.11 13.07 16.92
CA TYR A 151 -1.98 13.29 15.76
C TYR A 151 -1.96 14.76 15.28
N PHE A 152 -2.15 14.98 13.98
CA PHE A 152 -2.32 16.32 13.42
C PHE A 152 -3.54 17.03 14.01
N THR A 153 -3.45 18.33 14.24
CA THR A 153 -4.53 19.18 14.74
C THR A 153 -4.65 20.44 13.88
N ALA A 154 -5.86 20.97 13.73
CA ALA A 154 -6.05 22.29 13.13
C ALA A 154 -5.89 23.42 14.17
N LYS A 155 -5.92 23.10 15.46
CA LYS A 155 -5.81 24.09 16.54
C LYS A 155 -4.43 24.75 16.52
N GLY A 156 -4.43 26.08 16.44
CA GLY A 156 -3.20 26.89 16.43
C GLY A 156 -2.51 26.99 15.07
N VAL A 157 -3.03 26.33 14.02
CA VAL A 157 -2.47 26.44 12.66
C VAL A 157 -2.98 27.74 12.00
N PRO A 158 -2.10 28.61 11.46
CA PRO A 158 -2.51 29.84 10.80
C PRO A 158 -3.44 29.62 9.60
N GLU A 159 -4.45 30.49 9.44
CA GLU A 159 -5.43 30.40 8.33
C GLU A 159 -4.78 30.50 6.95
N GLU A 160 -3.73 31.31 6.81
CA GLU A 160 -2.95 31.43 5.58
C GLU A 160 -2.34 30.09 5.17
N LEU A 161 -1.84 29.32 6.15
CA LEU A 161 -1.25 28.02 5.91
C LEU A 161 -2.32 26.97 5.55
N LEU A 162 -3.48 27.00 6.21
CA LEU A 162 -4.62 26.16 5.88
C LEU A 162 -5.20 26.47 4.49
N THR A 163 -5.03 27.69 4.01
CA THR A 163 -5.43 28.08 2.65
C THR A 163 -4.43 27.54 1.62
N ALA A 164 -3.13 27.60 1.91
CA ALA A 164 -2.08 27.07 1.03
C ALA A 164 -2.05 25.54 0.99
N HIS A 165 -2.28 24.90 2.13
CA HIS A 165 -2.22 23.45 2.34
C HIS A 165 -3.48 22.97 3.08
N PRO A 166 -4.65 22.97 2.42
CA PRO A 166 -5.88 22.57 3.08
C PRO A 166 -5.83 21.10 3.47
N TRP A 167 -6.31 20.79 4.67
CA TRP A 167 -6.52 19.42 5.10
C TRP A 167 -7.34 18.64 4.09
N ASN A 168 -7.08 17.34 3.99
CA ASN A 168 -7.83 16.47 3.10
C ASN A 168 -9.32 16.49 3.48
N ARG A 169 -10.17 16.98 2.55
CA ARG A 169 -11.60 17.22 2.81
C ARG A 169 -12.37 15.97 3.22
N ARG A 170 -11.90 14.77 2.86
CA ARG A 170 -12.56 13.51 3.19
C ARG A 170 -12.24 13.03 4.61
N SER A 171 -11.08 13.41 5.15
CA SER A 171 -10.60 12.94 6.46
C SER A 171 -10.56 14.03 7.53
N ALA A 172 -10.49 15.32 7.17
CA ALA A 172 -10.36 16.41 8.13
C ALA A 172 -11.43 16.42 9.24
N THR A 173 -12.67 16.04 8.89
CA THR A 173 -13.81 16.01 9.83
C THR A 173 -13.78 14.81 10.80
N THR A 174 -12.87 13.86 10.62
CA THR A 174 -12.81 12.61 11.42
C THR A 174 -11.42 12.25 11.92
N SER A 175 -10.36 12.81 11.32
CA SER A 175 -8.98 12.32 11.47
C SER A 175 -8.01 13.35 12.07
N LEU A 176 -8.48 14.57 12.38
CA LEU A 176 -7.72 15.54 13.18
C LEU A 176 -7.92 15.25 14.66
N ALA A 177 -6.91 15.50 15.50
CA ALA A 177 -6.87 15.15 16.93
C ALA A 177 -8.15 15.52 17.70
N GLU A 178 -8.72 16.69 17.42
CA GLU A 178 -9.95 17.19 18.03
C GLU A 178 -11.25 16.52 17.54
N ASN A 179 -11.19 15.76 16.44
CA ASN A 179 -12.32 15.14 15.75
C ASN A 179 -12.30 13.61 15.80
N ILE A 180 -11.21 13.00 16.27
CA ILE A 180 -11.08 11.54 16.32
C ILE A 180 -12.11 10.96 17.29
N ASP A 181 -12.94 10.05 16.77
CA ASP A 181 -13.93 9.29 17.53
C ASP A 181 -14.06 7.89 16.92
N GLY A 182 -13.05 7.06 17.15
CA GLY A 182 -12.90 5.78 16.46
C GLY A 182 -12.03 5.86 15.20
N MET A 183 -11.78 4.71 14.58
CA MET A 183 -11.13 4.64 13.28
C MET A 183 -12.19 4.85 12.17
N PRO A 184 -12.14 5.97 11.42
CA PRO A 184 -12.99 6.15 10.25
C PRO A 184 -12.65 5.16 9.15
N GLU A 185 -13.57 4.96 8.21
CA GLU A 185 -13.36 4.06 7.07
C GLU A 185 -12.14 4.49 6.23
N ASP A 186 -11.37 3.49 5.83
CA ASP A 186 -10.25 3.59 4.90
C ASP A 186 -10.03 2.26 4.17
N ASP A 187 -9.57 2.29 2.91
CA ASP A 187 -9.27 1.07 2.17
C ASP A 187 -8.05 0.32 2.74
N ASP A 188 -7.13 1.03 3.40
CA ASP A 188 -6.07 0.41 4.21
C ASP A 188 -6.62 -0.53 5.28
N LEU A 189 -7.84 -0.34 5.78
CA LEU A 189 -8.45 -1.22 6.77
C LEU A 189 -9.43 -2.20 6.11
N ASN A 190 -10.08 -1.81 5.01
CA ASN A 190 -11.02 -2.69 4.32
C ASN A 190 -10.35 -3.91 3.70
N TYR A 191 -9.17 -3.78 3.08
CA TYR A 191 -8.54 -4.95 2.43
C TYR A 191 -8.07 -6.03 3.41
N PRO A 192 -7.46 -5.73 4.56
CA PRO A 192 -7.22 -6.73 5.58
C PRO A 192 -8.50 -7.45 6.05
N LEU A 193 -9.64 -6.75 6.18
CA LEU A 193 -10.92 -7.39 6.50
C LEU A 193 -11.38 -8.35 5.39
N LEU A 194 -11.27 -7.93 4.13
CA LEU A 194 -11.53 -8.81 2.99
C LEU A 194 -10.60 -10.02 2.99
N ASN A 195 -9.33 -9.86 3.34
CA ASN A 195 -8.40 -10.99 3.40
C ASN A 195 -8.71 -11.96 4.57
N LEU A 196 -9.27 -11.47 5.68
CA LEU A 196 -9.84 -12.35 6.71
C LEU A 196 -11.04 -13.15 6.18
N LEU A 197 -11.99 -12.48 5.52
CA LEU A 197 -13.14 -13.15 4.89
C LEU A 197 -12.71 -14.18 3.83
N LEU A 198 -11.66 -13.85 3.05
CA LEU A 198 -11.08 -14.73 2.06
C LEU A 198 -10.57 -16.02 2.70
N MET A 199 -9.80 -15.91 3.80
CA MET A 199 -9.31 -17.08 4.54
C MET A 199 -10.47 -17.89 5.12
N GLN A 200 -11.48 -17.22 5.69
CA GLN A 200 -12.64 -17.89 6.28
C GLN A 200 -13.44 -18.71 5.26
N ARG A 201 -13.63 -18.18 4.05
CA ARG A 201 -14.44 -18.80 2.98
C ARG A 201 -13.67 -19.82 2.13
N HIS A 202 -12.40 -19.54 1.84
CA HIS A 202 -11.62 -20.31 0.86
C HIS A 202 -10.37 -20.99 1.44
N GLY A 203 -10.04 -20.72 2.71
CA GLY A 203 -8.85 -21.24 3.36
C GLY A 203 -7.54 -20.70 2.79
N ARG A 204 -6.43 -21.26 3.26
CA ARG A 204 -5.06 -20.82 2.92
C ARG A 204 -4.64 -21.11 1.48
N THR A 205 -5.41 -21.95 0.79
CA THR A 205 -5.18 -22.41 -0.58
C THR A 205 -6.02 -21.66 -1.63
N PHE A 206 -6.65 -20.54 -1.25
CA PHE A 206 -7.42 -19.69 -2.16
C PHE A 206 -6.69 -19.37 -3.47
N THR A 207 -7.46 -19.09 -4.51
CA THR A 207 -6.97 -18.69 -5.83
C THR A 207 -7.21 -17.21 -6.07
N THR A 208 -6.54 -16.60 -7.05
CA THR A 208 -6.82 -15.23 -7.50
C THR A 208 -8.29 -15.07 -7.96
N THR A 209 -8.89 -16.14 -8.49
CA THR A 209 -10.32 -16.16 -8.83
C THR A 209 -11.21 -16.06 -7.60
N ASP A 210 -10.83 -16.66 -6.46
CA ASP A 210 -11.57 -16.53 -5.21
C ASP A 210 -11.50 -15.10 -4.66
N VAL A 211 -10.33 -14.44 -4.78
CA VAL A 211 -10.18 -13.02 -4.45
C VAL A 211 -11.14 -12.16 -5.29
N ALA A 212 -11.19 -12.40 -6.61
CA ALA A 212 -12.06 -11.67 -7.52
C ALA A 212 -13.55 -11.85 -7.17
N LYS A 213 -13.98 -13.09 -6.88
CA LYS A 213 -15.35 -13.38 -6.46
C LYS A 213 -15.69 -12.69 -5.14
N LEU A 214 -14.80 -12.78 -4.16
CA LEU A 214 -14.99 -12.11 -2.87
C LEU A 214 -15.16 -10.59 -3.04
N TRP A 215 -14.37 -9.96 -3.91
CA TRP A 215 -14.52 -8.53 -4.17
C TRP A 215 -15.87 -8.21 -4.79
N LEU A 216 -16.33 -9.00 -5.76
CA LEU A 216 -17.64 -8.83 -6.38
C LEU A 216 -18.80 -8.99 -5.39
N ASP A 217 -18.63 -9.84 -4.38
CA ASP A 217 -19.62 -10.10 -3.35
C ASP A 217 -19.61 -9.03 -2.24
N GLU A 218 -18.44 -8.59 -1.80
CA GLU A 218 -18.26 -7.87 -0.52
C GLU A 218 -17.71 -6.44 -0.62
N LEU A 219 -17.02 -6.09 -1.72
CA LEU A 219 -16.33 -4.80 -1.84
C LEU A 219 -17.13 -3.83 -2.72
N PRO A 220 -17.73 -2.77 -2.18
CA PRO A 220 -18.45 -1.81 -3.02
C PRO A 220 -17.51 -1.17 -4.05
N ALA A 221 -17.87 -1.24 -5.34
CA ALA A 221 -17.00 -0.77 -6.43
C ALA A 221 -16.52 0.69 -6.26
N GLY A 222 -17.30 1.55 -5.62
CA GLY A 222 -16.93 2.95 -5.33
C GLY A 222 -15.85 3.14 -4.27
N ARG A 223 -15.43 2.06 -3.59
CA ARG A 223 -14.43 2.03 -2.52
C ARG A 223 -13.07 1.51 -2.95
N THR A 224 -12.91 1.17 -4.23
CA THR A 224 -11.61 0.86 -4.84
C THR A 224 -10.97 2.11 -5.40
N PHE A 225 -9.64 2.17 -5.53
CA PHE A 225 -8.94 3.29 -6.15
C PHE A 225 -7.90 2.77 -7.15
N THR A 226 -7.45 3.63 -8.07
CA THR A 226 -6.32 3.34 -8.97
C THR A 226 -6.35 1.95 -9.63
N ALA A 227 -5.37 1.08 -9.38
CA ALA A 227 -5.23 -0.25 -9.97
C ALA A 227 -6.41 -1.16 -9.64
N GLU A 228 -6.85 -1.15 -8.39
CA GLU A 228 -7.99 -1.92 -7.92
C GLU A 228 -9.27 -1.48 -8.60
N ARG A 229 -9.43 -0.16 -8.80
CA ARG A 229 -10.61 0.36 -9.49
C ARG A 229 -10.66 -0.06 -10.95
N ILE A 230 -9.51 -0.04 -11.63
CA ILE A 230 -9.43 -0.53 -13.01
C ILE A 230 -9.70 -2.03 -13.06
N ALA A 231 -9.07 -2.82 -12.20
CA ALA A 231 -9.28 -4.27 -12.17
C ALA A 231 -10.73 -4.63 -11.84
N TYR A 232 -11.36 -3.94 -10.89
CA TYR A 232 -12.79 -4.14 -10.56
C TYR A 232 -13.67 -3.80 -11.77
N ARG A 233 -13.43 -2.66 -12.44
CA ARG A 233 -14.11 -2.32 -13.71
C ARG A 233 -13.93 -3.43 -14.74
N ASN A 234 -12.72 -3.98 -14.87
CA ASN A 234 -12.40 -5.03 -15.83
C ASN A 234 -13.15 -6.33 -15.51
N LEU A 235 -13.24 -6.73 -14.24
CA LEU A 235 -14.07 -7.86 -13.79
C LEU A 235 -15.54 -7.67 -14.18
N LEU A 236 -16.11 -6.49 -13.94
CA LEU A 236 -17.48 -6.17 -14.31
C LEU A 236 -17.72 -6.15 -15.83
N SER A 237 -16.65 -5.98 -16.61
CA SER A 237 -16.65 -6.07 -18.07
C SER A 237 -16.34 -7.49 -18.59
N GLY A 238 -16.23 -8.49 -17.72
CA GLY A 238 -15.98 -9.88 -18.09
C GLY A 238 -14.51 -10.22 -18.37
N VAL A 239 -13.56 -9.37 -17.99
CA VAL A 239 -12.12 -9.67 -18.08
C VAL A 239 -11.68 -10.38 -16.80
N GLU A 240 -11.35 -11.66 -16.91
CA GLU A 240 -11.02 -12.52 -15.78
C GLU A 240 -9.55 -12.38 -15.32
N PRO A 241 -9.21 -12.78 -14.07
CA PRO A 241 -7.83 -12.89 -13.64
C PRO A 241 -7.04 -13.94 -14.47
N PRO A 242 -5.73 -13.73 -14.70
CA PRO A 242 -4.92 -12.58 -14.29
C PRO A 242 -4.99 -11.38 -15.25
N TYR A 243 -5.77 -11.46 -16.34
CA TYR A 243 -5.84 -10.40 -17.36
C TYR A 243 -6.43 -9.09 -16.82
N ALA A 244 -7.31 -9.17 -15.82
CA ALA A 244 -7.91 -8.01 -15.15
C ALA A 244 -6.85 -7.00 -14.64
N ALA A 245 -5.69 -7.48 -14.18
CA ALA A 245 -4.60 -6.64 -13.70
C ALA A 245 -3.92 -5.82 -14.80
N ARG A 246 -3.93 -6.30 -16.05
CA ARG A 246 -3.15 -5.72 -17.17
C ARG A 246 -4.01 -4.96 -18.15
N HIS A 247 -5.28 -5.35 -18.32
CA HIS A 247 -6.15 -4.74 -19.33
C HIS A 247 -6.40 -3.26 -19.02
N ARG A 248 -5.78 -2.37 -19.81
CA ARG A 248 -5.90 -0.90 -19.70
C ARG A 248 -5.71 -0.39 -18.27
N ASN A 249 -4.74 -0.96 -17.54
CA ASN A 249 -4.44 -0.65 -16.15
C ASN A 249 -3.04 -0.06 -15.99
N PRO A 250 -2.89 1.27 -16.03
CA PRO A 250 -1.59 1.92 -15.90
C PRO A 250 -1.09 2.01 -14.45
N PHE A 251 -1.87 1.57 -13.48
CA PHE A 251 -1.57 1.73 -12.06
C PHE A 251 -1.04 0.44 -11.41
N ARG A 252 -0.84 -0.61 -12.20
CA ARG A 252 -0.49 -1.97 -11.75
C ARG A 252 0.83 -2.11 -10.97
N GLU A 253 1.65 -1.06 -10.87
CA GLU A 253 2.83 -0.99 -9.98
C GLU A 253 2.68 0.04 -8.84
N TRP A 254 1.46 0.50 -8.57
CA TRP A 254 1.16 1.41 -7.46
C TRP A 254 0.98 0.63 -6.15
N ILE A 255 0.88 1.34 -5.02
CA ILE A 255 1.01 0.77 -3.68
C ILE A 255 -0.16 -0.15 -3.26
N GLY A 256 -1.29 -0.14 -3.95
CA GLY A 256 -2.52 -0.76 -3.45
C GLY A 256 -2.46 -2.28 -3.20
N ALA A 257 -1.53 -3.02 -3.81
CA ALA A 257 -1.26 -4.41 -3.41
C ALA A 257 -0.51 -4.55 -2.07
N LEU A 258 0.40 -3.61 -1.75
CA LEU A 258 1.19 -3.64 -0.51
C LEU A 258 0.30 -3.56 0.73
N ILE A 259 -0.76 -2.73 0.69
CA ILE A 259 -1.66 -2.51 1.82
C ILE A 259 -2.58 -3.72 2.13
N ARG A 260 -2.49 -4.79 1.34
CA ARG A 260 -3.28 -6.03 1.53
C ARG A 260 -2.46 -7.15 2.19
N ALA A 261 -1.17 -6.94 2.38
CA ALA A 261 -0.22 -7.98 2.75
C ALA A 261 -0.38 -8.53 4.19
N ASP A 262 -0.99 -7.77 5.10
CA ASP A 262 -0.93 -7.99 6.54
C ASP A 262 -1.45 -9.36 6.98
N VAL A 263 -2.67 -9.73 6.56
CA VAL A 263 -3.29 -11.01 6.94
C VAL A 263 -2.47 -12.20 6.45
N HIS A 264 -1.84 -12.08 5.28
CA HIS A 264 -0.95 -13.12 4.75
C HIS A 264 0.30 -13.28 5.59
N GLY A 265 0.86 -12.20 6.14
CA GLY A 265 1.95 -12.29 7.10
C GLY A 265 1.51 -12.84 8.47
N TRP A 266 0.44 -12.30 9.05
CA TRP A 266 -0.07 -12.66 10.37
C TRP A 266 -0.48 -14.14 10.49
N THR A 267 -0.92 -14.75 9.39
CA THR A 267 -1.36 -16.16 9.35
C THR A 267 -0.27 -17.14 8.91
N ASN A 268 0.95 -16.65 8.65
CA ASN A 268 2.12 -17.47 8.27
C ASN A 268 3.35 -17.12 9.14
N PRO A 269 3.26 -17.19 10.49
CA PRO A 269 4.38 -16.87 11.38
C PRO A 269 5.59 -17.76 11.10
N GLY A 270 6.75 -17.13 10.88
CA GLY A 270 8.00 -17.82 10.58
C GLY A 270 8.05 -18.51 9.21
N ASP A 271 7.06 -18.28 8.35
CA ASP A 271 6.99 -18.83 6.99
C ASP A 271 6.87 -17.70 5.94
N PRO A 272 7.94 -16.89 5.76
CA PRO A 272 7.94 -15.77 4.83
C PRO A 272 7.70 -16.19 3.37
N ALA A 273 8.10 -17.42 3.00
CA ALA A 273 7.81 -17.97 1.68
C ALA A 273 6.31 -18.10 1.46
N THR A 274 5.59 -18.85 2.31
CA THR A 274 4.15 -19.05 2.14
C THR A 274 3.36 -17.75 2.26
N ALA A 275 3.80 -16.82 3.11
CA ALA A 275 3.21 -15.48 3.20
C ALA A 275 3.31 -14.72 1.87
N ALA A 276 4.51 -14.71 1.25
CA ALA A 276 4.74 -14.09 -0.05
C ALA A 276 3.93 -14.78 -1.16
N GLU A 277 3.77 -16.11 -1.13
CA GLU A 277 2.95 -16.85 -2.09
C GLU A 277 1.45 -16.54 -1.98
N GLN A 278 0.94 -16.33 -0.77
CA GLN A 278 -0.44 -15.88 -0.56
C GLN A 278 -0.62 -14.43 -1.05
N ALA A 279 0.27 -13.52 -0.66
CA ALA A 279 0.24 -12.14 -1.12
C ALA A 279 0.37 -12.02 -2.65
N HIS A 280 1.16 -12.89 -3.29
CA HIS A 280 1.25 -12.97 -4.75
C HIS A 280 -0.11 -13.31 -5.40
N ARG A 281 -0.82 -14.31 -4.88
CA ARG A 281 -2.14 -14.71 -5.40
C ARG A 281 -3.18 -13.61 -5.26
N ASP A 282 -3.18 -12.88 -4.14
CA ASP A 282 -4.03 -11.71 -3.93
C ASP A 282 -3.64 -10.52 -4.83
N ALA A 283 -2.36 -10.20 -4.90
CA ALA A 283 -1.85 -9.04 -5.62
C ALA A 283 -2.07 -9.15 -7.14
N THR A 284 -1.89 -10.36 -7.70
CA THR A 284 -2.01 -10.61 -9.15
C THR A 284 -3.40 -10.42 -9.74
N LEU A 285 -4.43 -10.21 -8.91
CA LEU A 285 -5.73 -9.75 -9.38
C LEU A 285 -5.66 -8.36 -10.02
N THR A 286 -4.83 -7.47 -9.46
CA THR A 286 -4.84 -6.04 -9.79
C THR A 286 -3.48 -5.47 -10.17
N HIS A 287 -2.38 -6.12 -9.79
CA HIS A 287 -1.00 -5.63 -9.94
C HIS A 287 -0.11 -6.59 -10.74
N THR A 288 1.02 -6.06 -11.19
CA THR A 288 2.13 -6.80 -11.81
C THR A 288 3.47 -6.36 -11.22
N ALA A 289 4.52 -7.16 -11.45
CA ALA A 289 5.92 -6.80 -11.18
C ALA A 289 6.10 -6.07 -9.82
N ASN A 290 6.58 -4.83 -9.79
CA ASN A 290 6.94 -4.14 -8.54
C ASN A 290 5.74 -3.92 -7.59
N GLY A 291 4.51 -3.83 -8.11
CA GLY A 291 3.31 -3.80 -7.27
C GLY A 291 3.08 -5.12 -6.53
N VAL A 292 3.31 -6.25 -7.22
CA VAL A 292 3.24 -7.60 -6.63
C VAL A 292 4.42 -7.83 -5.67
N TYR A 293 5.62 -7.38 -6.03
CA TYR A 293 6.81 -7.54 -5.20
C TYR A 293 6.68 -6.78 -3.87
N ALA A 294 6.07 -5.60 -3.88
CA ALA A 294 5.82 -4.82 -2.68
C ALA A 294 4.90 -5.57 -1.70
N ALA A 295 3.85 -6.23 -2.19
CA ALA A 295 2.98 -7.07 -1.37
C ALA A 295 3.72 -8.31 -0.83
N MET A 296 4.50 -8.98 -1.67
CA MET A 296 5.30 -10.16 -1.28
C MET A 296 6.33 -9.81 -0.21
N PHE A 297 7.09 -8.74 -0.41
CA PHE A 297 8.05 -8.20 0.54
C PHE A 297 7.39 -7.94 1.89
N THR A 298 6.32 -7.15 1.91
CA THR A 298 5.63 -6.76 3.15
C THR A 298 5.05 -7.99 3.88
N ALA A 299 4.43 -8.93 3.17
CA ALA A 299 3.91 -10.15 3.79
C ALA A 299 5.01 -11.00 4.43
N ALA A 300 6.18 -11.11 3.79
CA ALA A 300 7.33 -11.83 4.32
C ALA A 300 7.97 -11.12 5.53
N VAL A 301 8.04 -9.78 5.52
CA VAL A 301 8.47 -8.99 6.70
C VAL A 301 7.53 -9.27 7.88
N ILE A 302 6.22 -9.19 7.65
CA ILE A 302 5.20 -9.42 8.69
C ILE A 302 5.24 -10.86 9.21
N ALA A 303 5.38 -11.85 8.32
CA ALA A 303 5.51 -13.25 8.70
C ALA A 303 6.73 -13.51 9.61
N THR A 304 7.84 -12.84 9.34
CA THR A 304 9.04 -12.94 10.18
C THR A 304 8.80 -12.26 11.53
N ALA A 305 8.25 -11.04 11.53
CA ALA A 305 7.92 -10.29 12.75
C ALA A 305 6.90 -11.02 13.65
N ALA A 306 5.95 -11.74 13.03
CA ALA A 306 4.92 -12.52 13.70
C ALA A 306 5.46 -13.63 14.64
N THR A 307 6.73 -14.02 14.47
CA THR A 307 7.39 -14.95 15.41
C THR A 307 7.63 -14.34 16.79
N GLY A 308 7.74 -13.00 16.89
CA GLY A 308 8.12 -12.30 18.11
C GLY A 308 9.56 -12.55 18.56
N THR A 309 10.41 -13.16 17.72
CA THR A 309 11.80 -13.53 18.08
C THR A 309 12.87 -12.77 17.31
N HIS A 310 12.48 -11.94 16.34
CA HIS A 310 13.40 -11.24 15.44
C HIS A 310 13.23 -9.73 15.56
N ASP A 311 14.33 -9.00 15.37
CA ASP A 311 14.29 -7.55 15.22
C ASP A 311 13.80 -7.14 13.82
N ILE A 312 13.50 -5.86 13.66
CA ILE A 312 13.00 -5.31 12.39
C ILE A 312 14.00 -5.49 11.23
N HIS A 313 15.29 -5.38 11.51
CA HIS A 313 16.34 -5.51 10.50
C HIS A 313 16.36 -6.92 9.90
N THR A 314 16.24 -7.94 10.76
CA THR A 314 16.12 -9.33 10.32
C THR A 314 14.83 -9.56 9.54
N CYS A 315 13.71 -8.97 9.99
CA CYS A 315 12.43 -9.09 9.26
C CYS A 315 12.51 -8.51 7.85
N ILE A 316 13.13 -7.34 7.69
CA ILE A 316 13.37 -6.71 6.37
C ILE A 316 14.30 -7.55 5.51
N GLN A 317 15.37 -8.12 6.08
CA GLN A 317 16.27 -9.03 5.36
C GLN A 317 15.53 -10.24 4.79
N TYR A 318 14.63 -10.88 5.56
CA TYR A 318 13.78 -11.96 5.04
C TYR A 318 12.82 -11.48 3.96
N GLY A 319 12.18 -10.32 4.13
CA GLY A 319 11.35 -9.71 3.09
C GLY A 319 12.11 -9.50 1.77
N ARG A 320 13.38 -9.09 1.85
CA ARG A 320 14.23 -8.86 0.68
C ARG A 320 14.55 -10.14 -0.10
N THR A 321 14.48 -11.31 0.52
CA THR A 321 14.77 -12.62 -0.11
C THR A 321 13.67 -13.13 -1.05
N VAL A 322 12.44 -12.61 -0.93
CA VAL A 322 11.28 -13.06 -1.73
C VAL A 322 11.02 -12.20 -2.96
N ILE A 323 11.87 -11.21 -3.25
CA ILE A 323 11.76 -10.35 -4.44
C ILE A 323 13.01 -10.46 -5.33
N PRO A 324 12.88 -10.33 -6.67
CA PRO A 324 14.03 -10.47 -7.56
C PRO A 324 15.13 -9.45 -7.22
N PRO A 325 16.39 -9.88 -7.06
CA PRO A 325 17.48 -9.04 -6.58
C PRO A 325 17.86 -7.91 -7.54
N ARG A 326 17.50 -8.04 -8.83
CA ARG A 326 17.75 -7.03 -9.88
C ARG A 326 16.51 -6.17 -10.20
N SER A 327 15.44 -6.27 -9.41
CA SER A 327 14.26 -5.43 -9.59
C SER A 327 14.50 -4.00 -9.06
N ARG A 328 13.78 -3.04 -9.62
CA ARG A 328 13.81 -1.63 -9.18
C ARG A 328 13.33 -1.47 -7.74
N LEU A 329 12.37 -2.28 -7.29
CA LEU A 329 11.94 -2.29 -5.88
C LEU A 329 13.08 -2.72 -4.95
N ALA A 330 13.82 -3.76 -5.32
CA ALA A 330 14.97 -4.25 -4.58
C ALA A 330 16.04 -3.16 -4.41
N GLU A 331 16.39 -2.47 -5.50
CA GLU A 331 17.33 -1.34 -5.49
C GLU A 331 16.86 -0.21 -4.57
N ALA A 332 15.59 0.18 -4.64
CA ALA A 332 15.04 1.27 -3.83
C ALA A 332 15.02 0.92 -2.33
N ILE A 333 14.72 -0.34 -1.98
CA ILE A 333 14.79 -0.81 -0.58
C ILE A 333 16.24 -0.76 -0.09
N ASP A 334 17.18 -1.31 -0.87
CA ASP A 334 18.59 -1.35 -0.47
C ASP A 334 19.15 0.07 -0.27
N HIS A 335 18.78 1.02 -1.15
CA HIS A 335 19.12 2.43 -1.01
C HIS A 335 18.51 3.05 0.25
N ALA A 336 17.22 2.83 0.51
CA ALA A 336 16.53 3.32 1.71
C ALA A 336 17.17 2.81 3.02
N LEU A 337 17.57 1.54 3.06
CA LEU A 337 18.27 0.96 4.20
C LEU A 337 19.64 1.59 4.42
N GLN A 338 20.38 1.83 3.34
CA GLN A 338 21.66 2.55 3.42
C GLN A 338 21.46 3.96 3.99
N LEU A 339 20.50 4.73 3.45
CA LEU A 339 20.21 6.09 3.93
C LEU A 339 19.84 6.09 5.42
N ALA A 340 18.97 5.17 5.85
CA ALA A 340 18.55 5.02 7.23
C ALA A 340 19.67 4.68 8.22
N HIS A 341 20.81 4.14 7.73
CA HIS A 341 21.98 3.85 8.56
C HIS A 341 23.02 4.97 8.59
N ILE A 342 23.14 5.76 7.52
CA ILE A 342 24.19 6.80 7.42
C ILE A 342 23.73 8.17 7.93
N HIS A 343 22.43 8.48 7.86
CA HIS A 343 21.88 9.74 8.35
C HIS A 343 21.37 9.60 9.79
N GLU A 344 21.68 10.58 10.63
CA GLU A 344 21.16 10.67 12.00
C GLU A 344 19.76 11.33 12.03
N ASP A 345 19.54 12.33 11.18
CA ASP A 345 18.24 12.95 10.99
C ASP A 345 17.48 12.25 9.87
N PHE A 346 16.23 11.90 10.14
CA PHE A 346 15.36 11.28 9.16
C PHE A 346 14.84 12.28 8.12
N ASP A 347 14.90 13.58 8.42
CA ASP A 347 14.62 14.60 7.41
C ASP A 347 15.59 14.48 6.21
N ASP A 348 16.86 14.14 6.44
CA ASP A 348 17.84 13.91 5.39
C ASP A 348 17.53 12.65 4.58
N VAL A 349 17.15 11.55 5.26
CA VAL A 349 16.73 10.30 4.61
C VAL A 349 15.56 10.55 3.66
N VAL A 350 14.56 11.30 4.12
CA VAL A 350 13.37 11.63 3.33
C VAL A 350 13.75 12.52 2.15
N ASP A 351 14.56 13.54 2.37
CA ASP A 351 14.93 14.48 1.30
C ASP A 351 15.71 13.78 0.17
N GLU A 352 16.60 12.83 0.51
CA GLU A 352 17.33 12.02 -0.48
C GLU A 352 16.42 11.02 -1.24
N LEU A 353 15.48 10.37 -0.54
CA LEU A 353 14.49 9.51 -1.20
C LEU A 353 13.60 10.30 -2.17
N HIS A 354 13.16 11.50 -1.78
CA HIS A 354 12.39 12.39 -2.66
C HIS A 354 13.21 12.87 -3.84
N ALA A 355 14.48 13.25 -3.63
CA ALA A 355 15.38 13.66 -4.70
C ALA A 355 15.60 12.55 -5.73
N THR A 356 15.70 11.30 -5.26
CA THR A 356 15.91 10.12 -6.11
C THR A 356 14.66 9.76 -6.92
N HIS A 357 13.47 9.81 -6.31
CA HIS A 357 12.28 9.16 -6.88
C HIS A 357 11.22 10.10 -7.45
N SER A 358 11.13 11.35 -6.99
CA SER A 358 9.97 12.24 -7.29
C SER A 358 9.85 12.64 -8.76
N SER A 359 10.95 12.65 -9.50
CA SER A 359 10.96 12.96 -10.94
C SER A 359 10.41 11.80 -11.79
N THR A 360 10.49 10.57 -11.26
CA THR A 360 10.22 9.34 -12.02
C THR A 360 8.90 8.71 -11.62
N TYR A 361 8.58 8.70 -10.32
CA TYR A 361 7.46 7.94 -9.79
C TYR A 361 6.34 8.84 -9.28
N HIS A 362 5.11 8.36 -9.45
CA HIS A 362 3.95 8.97 -8.82
C HIS A 362 4.03 8.77 -7.29
N TRP A 363 3.48 9.70 -6.51
CA TRP A 363 3.56 9.65 -5.04
C TRP A 363 2.89 8.42 -4.41
N VAL A 364 1.98 7.74 -5.11
CA VAL A 364 1.37 6.46 -4.70
C VAL A 364 2.05 5.21 -5.31
N HIS A 365 3.19 5.37 -6.00
CA HIS A 365 3.86 4.25 -6.64
C HIS A 365 4.45 3.29 -5.60
N ALA A 366 4.45 1.97 -5.84
CA ALA A 366 4.88 1.00 -4.83
C ALA A 366 6.35 1.17 -4.41
N ILE A 367 7.23 1.46 -5.37
CA ILE A 367 8.69 1.61 -5.17
C ILE A 367 9.05 2.64 -4.07
N PRO A 368 8.78 3.95 -4.24
CA PRO A 368 9.20 4.95 -3.25
C PRO A 368 8.49 4.77 -1.90
N ASN A 369 7.25 4.28 -1.90
CA ASN A 369 6.52 4.03 -0.66
C ASN A 369 7.10 2.85 0.13
N THR A 370 7.41 1.74 -0.54
CA THR A 370 8.05 0.58 0.12
C THR A 370 9.44 0.94 0.64
N ALA A 371 10.21 1.72 -0.13
CA ALA A 371 11.50 2.25 0.29
C ALA A 371 11.37 3.13 1.55
N LEU A 372 10.40 4.06 1.57
CA LEU A 372 10.14 4.91 2.73
C LEU A 372 9.72 4.10 3.97
N ILE A 373 8.85 3.09 3.81
CA ILE A 373 8.45 2.19 4.91
C ILE A 373 9.68 1.47 5.48
N ALA A 374 10.53 0.90 4.61
CA ALA A 374 11.75 0.21 5.04
C ALA A 374 12.72 1.14 5.77
N ALA A 375 12.93 2.37 5.27
CA ALA A 375 13.74 3.38 5.94
C ALA A 375 13.16 3.79 7.31
N ALA A 376 11.85 4.06 7.39
CA ALA A 376 11.19 4.48 8.61
C ALA A 376 11.29 3.42 9.72
N LEU A 377 11.00 2.16 9.38
CA LEU A 377 11.09 1.02 10.29
C LEU A 377 12.53 0.78 10.76
N THR A 378 13.50 0.86 9.85
CA THR A 378 14.94 0.71 10.13
C THR A 378 15.46 1.83 11.04
N HIS A 379 15.17 3.08 10.70
CA HIS A 379 15.63 4.25 11.45
C HIS A 379 14.95 4.37 12.83
N ALA A 380 13.74 3.84 12.99
CA ALA A 380 13.08 3.73 14.29
C ALA A 380 13.50 2.48 15.08
N ASN A 381 14.32 1.58 14.50
CA ASN A 381 14.66 0.28 15.07
C ASN A 381 13.41 -0.49 15.57
N GLY A 382 12.31 -0.41 14.81
CA GLY A 382 11.04 -1.06 15.13
C GLY A 382 10.25 -0.41 16.27
N ASP A 383 10.70 0.72 16.83
CA ASP A 383 9.91 1.47 17.82
C ASP A 383 8.56 1.90 17.21
N PHE A 384 7.48 1.68 17.95
CA PHE A 384 6.13 1.92 17.45
C PHE A 384 5.89 3.40 17.09
N THR A 385 6.16 4.32 18.01
CA THR A 385 5.92 5.76 17.76
C THR A 385 6.86 6.28 16.68
N GLY A 386 8.14 5.92 16.75
CA GLY A 386 9.14 6.29 15.77
C GLY A 386 8.77 5.84 14.37
N SER A 387 8.32 4.59 14.21
CA SER A 387 7.99 4.00 12.91
C SER A 387 6.82 4.70 12.23
N ILE A 388 5.69 4.88 12.94
CA ILE A 388 4.52 5.56 12.37
C ILE A 388 4.78 7.04 12.09
N CYS A 389 5.50 7.73 12.98
CA CYS A 389 5.80 9.14 12.82
C CYS A 389 6.73 9.36 11.63
N ARG A 390 7.80 8.56 11.50
CA ARG A 390 8.73 8.62 10.36
C ARG A 390 8.03 8.29 9.04
N ALA A 391 7.25 7.21 8.98
CA ALA A 391 6.52 6.83 7.77
C ALA A 391 5.59 7.94 7.28
N VAL A 392 4.82 8.58 8.18
CA VAL A 392 3.91 9.68 7.81
C VAL A 392 4.68 10.97 7.51
N SER A 393 5.76 11.25 8.24
CA SER A 393 6.60 12.45 8.03
C SER A 393 7.29 12.44 6.67
N GLY A 394 7.56 11.25 6.13
CA GLY A 394 8.15 11.09 4.80
C GLY A 394 7.24 11.49 3.63
N GLY A 395 5.97 11.78 3.87
CA GLY A 395 5.01 12.13 2.82
C GLY A 395 4.66 10.92 1.95
N LEU A 396 4.58 11.14 0.64
CA LEU A 396 4.08 10.16 -0.32
C LEU A 396 2.65 9.72 0.05
N ASP A 397 2.36 8.42 0.07
CA ASP A 397 1.06 7.87 0.45
C ASP A 397 0.97 7.67 1.97
N THR A 398 0.69 8.77 2.68
CA THR A 398 0.95 8.89 4.12
C THR A 398 0.13 7.95 4.99
N ASP A 399 -1.15 7.76 4.69
CA ASP A 399 -2.03 6.82 5.42
C ASP A 399 -1.59 5.38 5.17
N SER A 400 -1.37 4.98 3.92
CA SER A 400 -0.92 3.62 3.59
C SER A 400 0.47 3.27 4.14
N ASN A 401 1.41 4.21 4.08
CA ASN A 401 2.74 4.05 4.68
C ASN A 401 2.66 3.95 6.20
N GLY A 402 1.87 4.83 6.82
CA GLY A 402 1.61 4.81 8.25
C GLY A 402 0.95 3.50 8.68
N ALA A 403 -0.06 3.04 7.95
CA ALA A 403 -0.80 1.80 8.23
C ALA A 403 0.14 0.59 8.22
N THR A 404 0.95 0.45 7.18
CA THR A 404 1.88 -0.67 7.04
C THR A 404 2.98 -0.65 8.11
N ALA A 405 3.61 0.50 8.32
CA ALA A 405 4.63 0.66 9.36
C ALA A 405 4.05 0.42 10.76
N GLY A 406 2.84 0.91 11.02
CA GLY A 406 2.13 0.73 12.27
C GLY A 406 1.72 -0.72 12.54
N GLY A 407 1.27 -1.45 11.52
CA GLY A 407 0.94 -2.86 11.64
C GLY A 407 2.16 -3.72 12.00
N ILE A 408 3.30 -3.46 11.35
CA ILE A 408 4.56 -4.15 11.62
C ILE A 408 5.09 -3.79 13.01
N ALA A 409 5.22 -2.50 13.33
CA ALA A 409 5.77 -2.06 14.62
C ALA A 409 4.85 -2.39 15.80
N GLY A 410 3.53 -2.39 15.59
CA GLY A 410 2.55 -2.85 16.57
C GLY A 410 2.70 -4.35 16.86
N LEU A 411 2.91 -5.16 15.83
CA LEU A 411 3.19 -6.59 15.99
C LEU A 411 4.50 -6.85 16.75
N LEU A 412 5.55 -6.09 16.46
CA LEU A 412 6.85 -6.17 17.15
C LEU A 412 6.74 -5.74 18.63
N ALA A 413 5.87 -4.78 18.94
CA ALA A 413 5.58 -4.39 20.33
C ALA A 413 4.86 -5.51 21.12
N GLY A 414 4.22 -6.45 20.43
CA GLY A 414 3.72 -7.72 20.98
C GLY A 414 2.44 -7.65 21.82
N THR A 415 2.02 -6.47 22.28
CA THR A 415 0.81 -6.31 23.10
C THR A 415 0.26 -4.87 23.00
N PRO A 416 -1.07 -4.67 23.07
CA PRO A 416 -1.67 -3.33 22.99
C PRO A 416 -1.18 -2.40 24.10
N ALA A 417 -0.85 -2.96 25.28
CA ALA A 417 -0.35 -2.21 26.42
C ALA A 417 1.05 -1.62 26.21
N ALA A 418 1.79 -2.08 25.19
CA ALA A 418 3.07 -1.49 24.81
C ALA A 418 2.90 -0.29 23.85
N LEU A 419 1.69 -0.09 23.31
CA LEU A 419 1.38 1.05 22.45
C LEU A 419 0.95 2.23 23.32
N PRO A 420 1.52 3.44 23.16
CA PRO A 420 1.15 4.58 23.99
C PRO A 420 -0.33 4.97 23.85
N ASP A 421 -1.01 5.17 24.99
CA ASP A 421 -2.45 5.49 25.06
C ASP A 421 -2.88 6.68 24.20
N ARG A 422 -2.02 7.68 24.02
CA ARG A 422 -2.31 8.85 23.17
C ARG A 422 -2.66 8.46 21.73
N TRP A 423 -2.13 7.34 21.26
CA TRP A 423 -2.38 6.81 19.93
C TRP A 423 -3.64 5.95 19.90
N THR A 424 -3.80 5.04 20.85
CA THR A 424 -4.83 3.99 20.81
C THR A 424 -6.16 4.42 21.44
N ALA A 425 -6.15 5.24 22.49
CA ALA A 425 -7.37 5.64 23.21
C ALA A 425 -8.39 6.37 22.33
N PRO A 426 -8.00 7.29 21.40
CA PRO A 426 -8.94 7.94 20.50
C PRO A 426 -9.70 6.98 19.57
N LEU A 427 -9.13 5.79 19.28
CA LEU A 427 -9.76 4.79 18.42
C LEU A 427 -10.93 4.05 19.09
N LYS A 428 -11.06 4.12 20.42
CA LYS A 428 -12.20 3.59 21.20
C LYS A 428 -12.58 2.14 20.85
N ASN A 429 -11.61 1.35 20.42
CA ASN A 429 -11.80 -0.01 19.91
C ASN A 429 -12.97 -0.11 18.90
N ARG A 430 -13.04 0.80 17.93
CA ARG A 430 -14.15 0.88 16.98
C ARG A 430 -13.66 1.25 15.58
N LEU A 431 -13.95 0.41 14.60
CA LEU A 431 -13.67 0.61 13.18
C LEU A 431 -14.96 0.85 12.39
N ALA A 432 -15.02 1.93 11.61
CA ALA A 432 -16.04 2.11 10.59
C ALA A 432 -15.57 1.47 9.27
N THR A 433 -16.44 0.74 8.58
CA THR A 433 -16.11 0.08 7.31
C THR A 433 -17.35 -0.18 6.46
N SER A 434 -17.18 -0.26 5.14
CA SER A 434 -18.21 -0.73 4.22
C SER A 434 -18.13 -2.22 3.89
N VAL A 435 -17.13 -2.95 4.41
CA VAL A 435 -17.12 -4.41 4.35
C VAL A 435 -18.23 -4.90 5.29
N ALA A 436 -19.18 -5.66 4.72
CA ALA A 436 -20.36 -6.11 5.43
C ALA A 436 -19.98 -6.89 6.71
N ASP A 437 -20.84 -6.82 7.73
CA ASP A 437 -20.68 -7.46 9.05
C ASP A 437 -19.53 -6.97 9.94
N PHE A 438 -18.59 -6.16 9.44
CA PHE A 438 -17.48 -5.62 10.25
C PHE A 438 -17.67 -4.18 10.73
N ASN A 439 -18.72 -3.48 10.28
CA ASN A 439 -18.92 -2.09 10.69
C ASN A 439 -19.17 -1.96 12.21
N GLY A 440 -18.33 -1.18 12.87
CA GLY A 440 -18.33 -0.99 14.32
C GLY A 440 -17.52 -2.03 15.09
N THR A 441 -16.84 -2.96 14.41
CA THR A 441 -16.03 -4.00 15.07
C THR A 441 -14.86 -3.39 15.85
N GLY A 442 -14.47 -4.08 16.93
CA GLY A 442 -13.26 -3.79 17.69
C GLY A 442 -12.02 -4.50 17.12
N PHE A 443 -10.85 -3.93 17.37
CA PHE A 443 -9.56 -4.49 17.00
C PHE A 443 -9.23 -5.76 17.79
N ASP A 444 -9.73 -5.88 19.03
CA ASP A 444 -9.69 -7.11 19.83
C ASP A 444 -10.43 -8.27 19.14
N SER A 445 -11.61 -7.99 18.59
CA SER A 445 -12.44 -8.94 17.86
C SER A 445 -11.79 -9.34 16.55
N LEU A 446 -11.23 -8.38 15.81
CA LEU A 446 -10.46 -8.65 14.59
C LEU A 446 -9.22 -9.50 14.87
N ALA A 447 -8.51 -9.22 15.97
CA ALA A 447 -7.36 -9.99 16.39
C ALA A 447 -7.73 -11.43 16.76
N HIS A 448 -8.86 -11.63 17.45
CA HIS A 448 -9.39 -12.95 17.74
C HIS A 448 -9.70 -13.73 16.45
N LEU A 449 -10.42 -13.12 15.50
CA LEU A 449 -10.72 -13.75 14.20
C LEU A 449 -9.44 -14.08 13.43
N THR A 450 -8.46 -13.17 13.42
CA THR A 450 -7.17 -13.40 12.78
C THR A 450 -6.43 -14.57 13.42
N HIS A 451 -6.46 -14.69 14.75
CA HIS A 451 -5.84 -15.80 15.49
C HIS A 451 -6.48 -17.15 15.15
N LEU A 452 -7.81 -17.18 15.01
CA LEU A 452 -8.52 -18.40 14.58
C LEU A 452 -8.08 -18.85 13.19
N GLU A 453 -7.88 -17.93 12.25
CA GLU A 453 -7.35 -18.28 10.92
C GLU A 453 -5.87 -18.70 10.95
N ALA A 454 -5.05 -18.06 11.80
CA ALA A 454 -3.64 -18.42 11.97
C ALA A 454 -3.43 -19.80 12.60
N THR A 455 -4.39 -20.27 13.41
CA THR A 455 -4.36 -21.58 14.08
C THR A 455 -5.21 -22.65 13.38
N ARG A 456 -5.92 -22.28 12.30
CA ARG A 456 -6.72 -23.20 11.51
C ARG A 456 -5.80 -24.25 10.86
N PRO A 457 -6.12 -25.56 10.97
CA PRO A 457 -5.29 -26.66 10.46
C PRO A 457 -4.92 -26.55 8.98
#